data_AF-A0A7C3SJ32-F1
#
_entry.id   AF-A0A7C3SJ32-F1
#
_cell.length_a   1.000
_cell.length_b   1.000
_cell.length_c   1.000
_cell.angle_alpha   90.00
_cell.angle_beta   90.00
_cell.angle_gamma   90.00
#
_symmetry.space_group_name_H-M   'P 1'
#
loop_
_entity.id
_entity.type
_entity.pdbx_description
1 polymer ?
#
loop_
_entity_poly.entity_id
_entity_poly.type
_entity_poly.pdbx_seq_one_letter_code
_entity_poly.pdbx_strand_id
1 'polypeptide(L)'
;MPGKKAAISFLRHYGHLSLVSLGCGAKLNRIDNHLRLLTALRLRYYVGIDCVPDIVWSFPELFSNPADMAALLEAYYRGDPQKFQAAIKVFPGTWVEDLEGIHCAVVVCQRVYPDCRWEDIICSMSPLLVLQEDLHGCERQQLRGRGYVRTWSKIRRYGLRPFRPWPIFPGERNLVLWRRQDFEDEGAELNGRRFLRRLAERFIG
;
A
#
# COMPACT_ATOMS: atom_id res chain seq x y z
N MET A 1 -10.88 0.38 24.66
CA MET A 1 -10.87 1.18 23.41
C MET A 1 -11.63 0.43 22.31
N PRO A 2 -12.80 0.92 21.87
CA PRO A 2 -13.66 0.23 20.91
C PRO A 2 -13.07 0.10 19.49
N GLY A 3 -12.17 1.00 19.06
CA GLY A 3 -11.56 0.99 17.72
C GLY A 3 -10.65 -0.22 17.44
N LYS A 4 -9.81 -0.61 18.40
CA LYS A 4 -8.83 -1.71 18.28
C LYS A 4 -9.47 -3.05 17.87
N LYS A 5 -10.57 -3.44 18.52
CA LYS A 5 -11.26 -4.70 18.19
C LYS A 5 -11.96 -4.65 16.84
N ALA A 6 -12.41 -3.46 16.40
CA ALA A 6 -13.10 -3.30 15.13
C ALA A 6 -12.16 -3.50 13.93
N ALA A 7 -10.94 -2.97 13.98
CA ALA A 7 -9.94 -3.14 12.92
C ALA A 7 -9.60 -4.61 12.69
N ILE A 8 -9.25 -5.32 13.77
CA ILE A 8 -8.90 -6.75 13.75
C ILE A 8 -10.08 -7.57 13.20
N SER A 9 -11.28 -7.32 13.72
CA SER A 9 -12.48 -8.03 13.27
C SER A 9 -12.73 -7.83 11.78
N PHE A 10 -12.67 -6.58 11.30
CA PHE A 10 -12.86 -6.26 9.90
C PHE A 10 -11.82 -6.94 9.00
N LEU A 11 -10.53 -6.80 9.34
CA LEU A 11 -9.44 -7.30 8.51
C LEU A 11 -9.35 -8.84 8.51
N ARG A 12 -9.77 -9.53 9.59
CA ARG A 12 -9.90 -10.98 9.56
C ARG A 12 -10.88 -11.48 8.50
N HIS A 13 -11.96 -10.73 8.25
CA HIS A 13 -12.97 -11.11 7.26
C HIS A 13 -12.63 -10.58 5.86
N TYR A 14 -12.12 -9.36 5.77
CA TYR A 14 -12.00 -8.62 4.51
C TYR A 14 -10.57 -8.27 4.10
N GLY A 15 -9.56 -8.67 4.87
CA GLY A 15 -8.18 -8.30 4.63
C GLY A 15 -7.67 -8.73 3.25
N HIS A 16 -8.06 -9.91 2.78
CA HIS A 16 -7.74 -10.41 1.43
C HIS A 16 -8.35 -9.57 0.28
N LEU A 17 -9.30 -8.67 0.57
CA LEU A 17 -9.89 -7.71 -0.36
C LEU A 17 -9.49 -6.27 -0.04
N SER A 18 -8.56 -6.05 0.89
CA SER A 18 -8.24 -4.74 1.44
C SER A 18 -6.84 -4.29 1.05
N LEU A 19 -6.73 -3.02 0.69
CA LEU A 19 -5.50 -2.26 0.81
C LEU A 19 -5.47 -1.59 2.18
N VAL A 20 -4.41 -1.81 2.95
CA VAL A 20 -4.27 -1.31 4.32
C VAL A 20 -3.15 -0.27 4.37
N SER A 21 -3.50 0.97 4.65
CA SER A 21 -2.57 2.09 4.86
C SER A 21 -2.21 2.21 6.33
N LEU A 22 -0.99 1.81 6.68
CA LEU A 22 -0.43 1.89 8.03
C LEU A 22 0.23 3.26 8.25
N GLY A 23 -0.06 3.89 9.38
CA GLY A 23 0.48 5.22 9.70
C GLY A 23 -0.17 6.33 8.88
N CYS A 24 -1.46 6.18 8.56
CA CYS A 24 -2.17 7.16 7.74
C CYS A 24 -2.39 8.50 8.48
N GLY A 25 -2.22 8.53 9.80
CA GLY A 25 -2.43 9.62 10.75
C GLY A 25 -3.81 10.27 10.70
N ALA A 26 -3.92 11.43 11.32
CA ALA A 26 -5.21 12.07 11.59
C ALA A 26 -5.99 12.55 10.37
N LYS A 27 -5.36 12.61 9.18
CA LYS A 27 -6.01 13.05 7.95
C LYS A 27 -5.62 12.14 6.79
N LEU A 28 -6.60 11.47 6.17
CA LEU A 28 -6.35 10.78 4.90
C LEU A 28 -6.26 11.82 3.79
N ASN A 29 -5.13 11.85 3.10
CA ASN A 29 -4.90 12.70 1.94
C ASN A 29 -3.82 12.09 1.06
N ARG A 30 -3.75 12.57 -0.19
CA ARG A 30 -2.74 12.19 -1.18
C ARG A 30 -2.64 10.69 -1.43
N ILE A 31 -3.78 10.00 -1.40
CA ILE A 31 -3.85 8.53 -1.52
C ILE A 31 -3.88 8.06 -2.98
N ASP A 32 -3.40 8.88 -3.92
CA ASP A 32 -3.50 8.65 -5.35
C ASP A 32 -2.86 7.29 -5.75
N ASN A 33 -1.67 6.96 -5.21
CA ASN A 33 -1.04 5.66 -5.46
C ASN A 33 -1.80 4.50 -4.83
N HIS A 34 -2.41 4.73 -3.66
CA HIS A 34 -3.21 3.71 -2.99
C HIS A 34 -4.41 3.36 -3.87
N LEU A 35 -5.07 4.37 -4.45
CA LEU A 35 -6.19 4.16 -5.35
C LEU A 35 -5.76 3.43 -6.65
N ARG A 36 -4.60 3.77 -7.22
CA ARG A 36 -4.03 3.04 -8.37
C ARG A 36 -3.81 1.56 -8.06
N LEU A 37 -3.25 1.23 -6.90
CA LEU A 37 -3.08 -0.16 -6.49
C LEU A 37 -4.42 -0.87 -6.22
N LEU A 38 -5.34 -0.21 -5.50
CA LEU A 38 -6.65 -0.74 -5.16
C LEU A 38 -7.42 -1.13 -6.41
N THR A 39 -7.47 -0.24 -7.40
CA THR A 39 -8.19 -0.48 -8.66
C THR A 39 -7.49 -1.50 -9.55
N ALA A 40 -6.16 -1.42 -9.70
CA ALA A 40 -5.39 -2.35 -10.53
C ALA A 40 -5.46 -3.80 -10.02
N LEU A 41 -5.55 -3.98 -8.70
CA LEU A 41 -5.67 -5.29 -8.06
C LEU A 41 -7.11 -5.69 -7.74
N ARG A 42 -8.10 -4.90 -8.19
CA ARG A 42 -9.53 -5.15 -7.96
C ARG A 42 -9.90 -5.37 -6.48
N LEU A 43 -9.26 -4.59 -5.60
CA LEU A 43 -9.52 -4.62 -4.16
C LEU A 43 -10.79 -3.84 -3.84
N ARG A 44 -11.52 -4.29 -2.81
CA ARG A 44 -12.82 -3.75 -2.45
C ARG A 44 -12.73 -2.64 -1.42
N TYR A 45 -11.76 -2.72 -0.50
CA TYR A 45 -11.71 -1.83 0.66
C TYR A 45 -10.40 -1.07 0.72
N TYR A 46 -10.53 0.22 1.05
CA TYR A 46 -9.42 1.04 1.51
C TYR A 46 -9.49 1.10 3.04
N VAL A 47 -8.42 0.71 3.72
CA VAL A 47 -8.37 0.69 5.18
C VAL A 47 -7.28 1.62 5.69
N GLY A 48 -7.66 2.65 6.45
CA GLY A 48 -6.72 3.53 7.17
C GLY A 48 -6.53 3.09 8.62
N ILE A 49 -5.28 2.87 9.03
CA ILE A 49 -4.89 2.45 10.38
C ILE A 49 -3.91 3.47 10.97
N ASP A 50 -4.22 3.94 12.17
CA ASP A 50 -3.31 4.74 12.97
C ASP A 50 -3.72 4.76 14.46
N CYS A 51 -2.78 5.06 15.34
CA CYS A 51 -3.00 5.16 16.79
C CYS A 51 -3.54 6.53 17.24
N VAL A 52 -3.68 7.51 16.33
CA VAL A 52 -4.33 8.80 16.61
C VAL A 52 -5.79 8.63 17.09
N PRO A 53 -6.34 9.59 17.85
CA PRO A 53 -7.69 9.50 18.40
C PRO A 53 -8.79 9.56 17.34
N ASP A 54 -8.55 10.21 16.21
CA ASP A 54 -9.50 10.32 15.10
C ASP A 54 -8.76 10.38 13.75
N ILE A 55 -9.43 9.93 12.69
CA ILE A 55 -8.95 9.96 11.30
C ILE A 55 -10.03 10.62 10.45
N VAL A 56 -9.80 11.88 10.08
CA VAL A 56 -10.71 12.64 9.22
C VAL A 56 -10.34 12.48 7.76
N TRP A 57 -11.35 12.57 6.89
CA TRP A 57 -11.14 12.62 5.46
C TRP A 57 -12.31 13.32 4.76
N SER A 58 -12.01 13.96 3.64
CA SER A 58 -13.00 14.58 2.77
C SER A 58 -12.62 14.28 1.32
N PHE A 59 -13.62 13.97 0.48
CA PHE A 59 -13.36 13.56 -0.90
C PHE A 59 -12.49 14.56 -1.71
N PRO A 60 -12.68 15.89 -1.58
CA PRO A 60 -11.84 16.87 -2.29
C PRO A 60 -10.36 16.83 -1.91
N GLU A 61 -10.04 16.39 -0.69
CA GLU A 61 -8.68 16.41 -0.15
C GLU A 61 -7.98 15.04 -0.19
N LEU A 62 -8.72 13.99 -0.58
CA LEU A 62 -8.16 12.64 -0.69
C LEU A 62 -7.07 12.54 -1.75
N PHE A 63 -7.17 13.33 -2.83
CA PHE A 63 -6.34 13.17 -4.02
C PHE A 63 -5.55 14.43 -4.33
N SER A 64 -4.29 14.25 -4.70
CA SER A 64 -3.44 15.33 -5.22
C SER A 64 -3.83 15.69 -6.66
N ASN A 65 -4.36 14.72 -7.41
CA ASN A 65 -4.94 14.94 -8.73
C ASN A 65 -6.40 14.42 -8.76
N PRO A 66 -7.38 15.22 -8.33
CA PRO A 66 -8.78 14.80 -8.26
C PRO A 66 -9.37 14.38 -9.61
N ALA A 67 -8.96 15.00 -10.72
CA ALA A 67 -9.49 14.68 -12.05
C ALA A 67 -9.07 13.28 -12.52
N ASP A 68 -7.78 12.95 -12.40
CA ASP A 68 -7.25 11.62 -12.76
C ASP A 68 -7.88 10.53 -11.87
N MET A 69 -8.05 10.81 -10.58
CA MET A 69 -8.63 9.85 -9.63
C MET A 69 -10.14 9.69 -9.80
N ALA A 70 -10.87 10.73 -10.19
CA ALA A 70 -12.29 10.63 -10.53
C ALA A 70 -12.49 9.72 -11.75
N ALA A 71 -11.71 9.90 -12.83
CA ALA A 71 -11.79 9.03 -14.01
C ALA A 71 -11.47 7.57 -13.68
N LEU A 72 -10.48 7.33 -12.82
CA LEU A 72 -10.12 5.98 -12.36
C LEU A 72 -11.25 5.33 -11.54
N LEU A 73 -11.90 6.11 -10.67
CA LEU A 73 -13.04 5.66 -9.87
C LEU A 73 -14.28 5.39 -10.73
N GLU A 74 -14.58 6.26 -11.70
CA GLU A 74 -15.67 6.06 -12.65
C GLU A 74 -15.48 4.77 -13.44
N ALA A 75 -14.27 4.53 -13.96
CA ALA A 75 -13.96 3.29 -14.68
C ALA A 75 -14.12 2.06 -13.76
N TYR A 76 -13.62 2.13 -12.53
CA TYR A 76 -13.66 1.00 -11.59
C TYR A 76 -15.06 0.69 -11.06
N TYR A 77 -15.84 1.72 -10.71
CA TYR A 77 -17.18 1.60 -10.14
C TYR A 77 -18.31 1.74 -11.16
N ARG A 78 -18.00 1.61 -12.46
CA ARG A 78 -18.96 1.66 -13.58
C ARG A 78 -19.83 2.92 -13.57
N GLY A 79 -19.18 4.08 -13.41
CA GLY A 79 -19.80 5.40 -13.44
C GLY A 79 -20.27 5.95 -12.09
N ASP A 80 -20.05 5.23 -10.98
CA ASP A 80 -20.46 5.68 -9.64
C ASP A 80 -19.27 5.81 -8.67
N PRO A 81 -18.52 6.92 -8.74
CA PRO A 81 -17.35 7.14 -7.89
C PRO A 81 -17.71 7.30 -6.40
N GLN A 82 -18.98 7.58 -6.04
CA GLN A 82 -19.40 7.71 -4.64
C GLN A 82 -19.32 6.39 -3.88
N LYS A 83 -19.40 5.25 -4.58
CA LYS A 83 -19.17 3.91 -3.98
C LYS A 83 -17.82 3.79 -3.27
N PHE A 84 -16.82 4.58 -3.66
CA PHE A 84 -15.54 4.60 -2.97
C PHE A 84 -15.65 5.10 -1.52
N GLN A 85 -16.54 6.05 -1.24
CA GLN A 85 -16.75 6.55 0.11
C GLN A 85 -17.21 5.43 1.05
N ALA A 86 -18.11 4.57 0.58
CA ALA A 86 -18.55 3.39 1.33
C ALA A 86 -17.46 2.31 1.46
N ALA A 87 -16.50 2.27 0.54
CA ALA A 87 -15.36 1.37 0.56
C ALA A 87 -14.24 1.78 1.53
N ILE A 88 -14.19 3.06 1.92
CA ILE A 88 -13.24 3.56 2.93
C ILE A 88 -13.67 3.05 4.31
N LYS A 89 -12.70 2.53 5.06
CA LYS A 89 -12.81 2.13 6.45
C LYS A 89 -11.63 2.71 7.20
N VAL A 90 -11.88 3.41 8.30
CA VAL A 90 -10.83 3.99 9.13
C VAL A 90 -10.94 3.44 10.54
N PHE A 91 -9.81 3.15 11.16
CA PHE A 91 -9.75 2.62 12.51
C PHE A 91 -8.75 3.41 13.36
N PRO A 92 -9.14 4.59 13.87
CA PRO A 92 -8.33 5.34 14.83
C PRO A 92 -8.11 4.54 16.12
N GLY A 93 -7.05 4.89 16.85
CA GLY A 93 -6.64 4.23 18.10
C GLY A 93 -6.20 2.77 17.91
N THR A 94 -5.79 2.39 16.70
CA THR A 94 -5.31 1.03 16.39
C THR A 94 -3.79 1.07 16.19
N TRP A 95 -3.08 0.29 16.99
CA TRP A 95 -1.63 0.13 16.85
C TRP A 95 -1.34 -0.87 15.72
N VAL A 96 -0.25 -0.65 14.98
CA VAL A 96 0.10 -1.52 13.85
C VAL A 96 0.46 -2.93 14.33
N GLU A 97 1.11 -3.01 15.50
CA GLU A 97 1.46 -4.22 16.22
C GLU A 97 0.24 -5.11 16.48
N ASP A 98 -0.95 -4.53 16.65
CA ASP A 98 -2.19 -5.28 16.88
C ASP A 98 -2.69 -6.04 15.64
N LEU A 99 -2.09 -5.77 14.47
CA LEU A 99 -2.44 -6.41 13.21
C LEU A 99 -1.54 -7.60 12.87
N GLU A 100 -0.63 -7.98 13.76
CA GLU A 100 0.24 -9.13 13.57
C GLU A 100 -0.55 -10.40 13.22
N GLY A 101 -0.10 -11.09 12.17
CA GLY A 101 -0.70 -12.31 11.64
C GLY A 101 -2.05 -12.11 10.93
N ILE A 102 -2.54 -10.88 10.76
CA ILE A 102 -3.80 -10.62 10.04
C ILE A 102 -3.50 -10.43 8.55
N HIS A 103 -3.95 -11.39 7.74
CA HIS A 103 -3.74 -11.34 6.31
C HIS A 103 -4.37 -10.11 5.66
N CYS A 104 -3.61 -9.42 4.81
CA CYS A 104 -4.13 -8.36 3.94
C CYS A 104 -3.55 -8.48 2.53
N ALA A 105 -4.27 -8.00 1.51
CA ALA A 105 -3.80 -8.14 0.12
C ALA A 105 -2.64 -7.19 -0.20
N VAL A 106 -2.75 -5.93 0.25
CA VAL A 106 -1.75 -4.89 0.03
C VAL A 106 -1.56 -4.11 1.31
N VAL A 107 -0.30 -3.90 1.68
CA VAL A 107 0.07 -2.94 2.74
C VAL A 107 0.67 -1.71 2.10
N VAL A 108 0.28 -0.54 2.60
CA VAL A 108 1.00 0.70 2.38
C VAL A 108 1.63 1.15 3.70
N CYS A 109 2.95 1.24 3.73
CA CYS A 109 3.67 1.98 4.77
C CYS A 109 3.62 3.44 4.38
N GLN A 110 2.83 4.23 5.11
CA GLN A 110 2.75 5.67 4.86
C GLN A 110 3.64 6.46 5.80
N ARG A 111 3.59 6.24 7.13
CA ARG A 111 4.47 6.91 8.11
C ARG A 111 4.87 5.98 9.23
N VAL A 112 6.11 6.05 9.67
CA VAL A 112 6.62 5.24 10.80
C VAL A 112 7.47 6.13 11.70
N TYR A 113 7.27 6.11 13.01
CA TYR A 113 8.21 6.82 13.88
C TYR A 113 9.65 6.35 13.61
N PRO A 114 10.66 7.24 13.64
CA PRO A 114 12.02 6.91 13.19
C PRO A 114 12.59 5.63 13.81
N ASP A 115 12.24 5.35 15.06
CA ASP A 115 12.76 4.22 15.84
C ASP A 115 11.87 2.97 15.76
N CYS A 116 10.71 3.05 15.10
CA CYS A 116 9.82 1.93 14.87
C CYS A 116 10.24 1.13 13.64
N ARG A 117 10.07 -0.19 13.73
CA ARG A 117 10.37 -1.18 12.70
C ARG A 117 9.18 -2.11 12.60
N TRP A 118 8.46 -2.02 11.49
CA TRP A 118 7.23 -2.78 11.25
C TRP A 118 7.44 -3.93 10.27
N GLU A 119 8.68 -4.24 9.88
CA GLU A 119 8.95 -5.27 8.88
C GLU A 119 8.40 -6.63 9.30
N ASP A 120 8.57 -7.04 10.56
CA ASP A 120 8.06 -8.31 11.06
C ASP A 120 6.53 -8.35 11.03
N ILE A 121 5.88 -7.26 11.47
CA ILE A 121 4.42 -7.12 11.45
C ILE A 121 3.91 -7.16 10.01
N ILE A 122 4.46 -6.34 9.11
CA ILE A 122 4.09 -6.30 7.69
C ILE A 122 4.30 -7.67 7.04
N CYS A 123 5.40 -8.35 7.33
CA CYS A 123 5.64 -9.70 6.80
C CYS A 123 4.62 -10.70 7.33
N SER A 124 4.26 -10.64 8.61
CA SER A 124 3.23 -11.52 9.21
C SER A 124 1.85 -11.33 8.58
N MET A 125 1.51 -10.11 8.17
CA MET A 125 0.28 -9.80 7.44
C MET A 125 0.25 -10.39 6.01
N SER A 126 1.37 -10.97 5.56
CA SER A 126 1.52 -11.71 4.30
C SER A 126 1.04 -11.03 3.01
N PRO A 127 1.20 -9.70 2.81
CA PRO A 127 0.71 -9.01 1.63
C PRO A 127 1.36 -9.44 0.32
N LEU A 128 0.60 -9.34 -0.77
CA LEU A 128 1.10 -9.57 -2.13
C LEU A 128 2.04 -8.45 -2.57
N LEU A 129 1.72 -7.22 -2.19
CA LEU A 129 2.52 -6.02 -2.42
C LEU A 129 2.64 -5.19 -1.14
N VAL A 130 3.82 -4.61 -0.94
CA VAL A 130 4.02 -3.53 0.03
C VAL A 130 4.46 -2.28 -0.70
N LEU A 131 3.65 -1.23 -0.62
CA LEU A 131 4.04 0.10 -1.05
C LEU A 131 4.67 0.82 0.13
N GLN A 132 5.90 1.29 -0.02
CA GLN A 132 6.53 2.21 0.91
C GLN A 132 6.53 3.59 0.28
N GLU A 133 5.75 4.49 0.87
CA GLU A 133 5.79 5.90 0.54
C GLU A 133 6.78 6.60 1.48
N ASP A 134 7.63 7.44 0.92
CA ASP A 134 8.77 8.03 1.61
C ASP A 134 8.35 9.26 2.43
N LEU A 135 7.66 8.97 3.53
CA LEU A 135 7.37 9.94 4.57
C LEU A 135 7.95 9.39 5.87
N HIS A 136 8.79 10.20 6.52
CA HIS A 136 9.20 10.11 7.92
C HIS A 136 9.33 8.66 8.41
N GLY A 137 10.48 8.01 8.17
CA GLY A 137 10.83 6.70 8.75
C GLY A 137 10.40 5.46 7.96
N CYS A 138 9.44 5.55 7.02
CA CYS A 138 9.07 4.42 6.16
C CYS A 138 10.22 3.97 5.25
N GLU A 139 11.08 4.89 4.82
CA GLU A 139 12.26 4.64 3.98
C GLU A 139 13.32 3.79 4.67
N ARG A 140 13.32 3.78 6.01
CA ARG A 140 14.23 2.98 6.83
C ARG A 140 13.80 1.52 6.94
N GLN A 141 12.57 1.19 6.53
CA GLN A 141 12.03 -0.16 6.60
C GLN A 141 12.61 -1.04 5.48
N GLN A 142 13.20 -2.19 5.83
CA GLN A 142 13.90 -3.05 4.86
C GLN A 142 13.23 -4.42 4.72
N LEU A 143 12.44 -4.57 3.64
CA LEU A 143 11.74 -5.83 3.33
C LEU A 143 12.56 -6.80 2.47
N ARG A 144 13.73 -6.39 1.95
CA ARG A 144 14.60 -7.28 1.15
C ARG A 144 15.02 -8.47 2.01
N GLY A 145 14.94 -9.67 1.45
CA GLY A 145 15.31 -10.91 2.14
C GLY A 145 14.20 -11.50 3.02
N ARG A 146 13.07 -10.79 3.21
CA ARG A 146 11.92 -11.25 4.01
C ARG A 146 10.80 -11.84 3.15
N GLY A 147 11.16 -12.51 2.05
CA GLY A 147 10.19 -13.00 1.05
C GLY A 147 9.70 -11.94 0.06
N TYR A 148 10.25 -10.72 0.11
CA TYR A 148 9.92 -9.63 -0.80
C TYR A 148 11.08 -9.20 -1.69
N VAL A 149 10.74 -8.75 -2.90
CA VAL A 149 11.68 -8.18 -3.88
C VAL A 149 11.20 -6.82 -4.36
N ARG A 150 12.12 -5.87 -4.57
CA ARG A 150 11.79 -4.57 -5.17
C ARG A 150 11.36 -4.78 -6.62
N THR A 151 10.36 -4.03 -7.07
CA THR A 151 9.77 -4.22 -8.39
C THR A 151 9.47 -2.92 -9.15
N TRP A 152 10.50 -2.36 -9.77
CA TRP A 152 10.39 -1.14 -10.59
C TRP A 152 9.44 -1.29 -11.80
N SER A 153 9.39 -2.48 -12.40
CA SER A 153 8.46 -2.74 -13.52
C SER A 153 7.00 -2.63 -13.07
N LYS A 154 6.68 -3.04 -11.84
CA LYS A 154 5.31 -2.92 -11.29
C LYS A 154 4.93 -1.49 -10.92
N ILE A 155 5.89 -0.65 -10.52
CA ILE A 155 5.66 0.80 -10.38
C ILE A 155 5.13 1.36 -11.70
N ARG A 156 5.78 1.04 -12.83
CA ARG A 156 5.30 1.46 -14.16
C ARG A 156 3.97 0.81 -14.53
N ARG A 157 3.82 -0.50 -14.31
CA ARG A 157 2.58 -1.26 -14.62
C ARG A 157 1.35 -0.65 -13.96
N TYR A 158 1.46 -0.26 -12.69
CA TYR A 158 0.36 0.33 -11.93
C TYR A 158 0.32 1.86 -12.02
N GLY A 159 1.17 2.48 -12.84
CA GLY A 159 1.23 3.93 -12.98
C GLY A 159 1.52 4.67 -11.67
N LEU A 160 2.23 4.05 -10.73
CA LEU A 160 2.55 4.67 -9.45
C LEU A 160 3.50 5.84 -9.66
N ARG A 161 3.30 6.90 -8.90
CA ARG A 161 4.07 8.15 -9.01
C ARG A 161 4.78 8.43 -7.68
N PRO A 162 5.99 9.00 -7.72
CA PRO A 162 6.64 9.50 -6.52
C PRO A 162 5.71 10.43 -5.73
N PHE A 163 5.72 10.33 -4.40
CA PHE A 163 4.93 11.22 -3.54
C PHE A 163 5.31 12.70 -3.76
N ARG A 164 6.59 12.95 -4.09
CA ARG A 164 7.11 14.25 -4.49
C ARG A 164 7.97 14.16 -5.73
N PRO A 165 8.06 15.22 -6.56
CA PRO A 165 8.71 15.12 -7.86
C PRO A 165 10.25 15.06 -7.78
N TRP A 166 10.84 15.46 -6.64
CA TRP A 166 12.29 15.53 -6.44
C TRP A 166 12.74 14.84 -5.14
N PRO A 167 13.92 14.18 -5.13
CA PRO A 167 14.56 13.74 -3.90
C PRO A 167 15.02 14.95 -3.08
N ILE A 168 14.91 14.85 -1.76
CA ILE A 168 15.49 15.79 -0.80
C ILE A 168 16.88 15.29 -0.38
N PHE A 169 17.04 13.98 -0.23
CA PHE A 169 18.32 13.38 0.18
C PHE A 169 18.98 12.58 -0.96
N PRO A 170 20.33 12.52 -1.03
CA PRO A 170 21.03 11.66 -1.97
C PRO A 170 20.62 10.19 -1.82
N GLY A 171 20.21 9.56 -2.93
CA GLY A 171 19.82 8.14 -2.96
C GLY A 171 18.39 7.86 -2.48
N GLU A 172 17.64 8.89 -2.09
CA GLU A 172 16.23 8.79 -1.73
C GLU A 172 15.38 8.31 -2.91
N ARG A 173 14.46 7.38 -2.63
CA ARG A 173 13.67 6.75 -3.69
C ARG A 173 12.22 7.20 -3.73
N ASN A 174 11.73 7.99 -2.76
CA ASN A 174 10.40 8.64 -2.72
C ASN A 174 9.15 7.73 -2.89
N LEU A 175 9.36 6.47 -3.30
CA LEU A 175 8.40 5.46 -3.68
C LEU A 175 9.15 4.14 -3.87
N VAL A 176 8.87 3.15 -3.03
CA VAL A 176 9.41 1.79 -3.20
C VAL A 176 8.26 0.80 -3.19
N LEU A 177 8.15 0.01 -4.26
CA LEU A 177 7.19 -1.09 -4.32
C LEU A 177 7.91 -2.42 -4.13
N TRP A 178 7.49 -3.15 -3.11
CA TRP A 178 7.92 -4.51 -2.81
C TRP A 178 6.84 -5.49 -3.25
N ARG A 179 7.27 -6.63 -3.76
CA ARG A 179 6.40 -7.72 -4.20
C ARG A 179 6.80 -9.00 -3.51
N ARG A 180 5.83 -9.76 -3.02
CA ARG A 180 6.05 -11.13 -2.54
C ARG A 180 6.66 -11.98 -3.67
N GLN A 181 7.62 -12.84 -3.36
CA GLN A 181 8.39 -13.57 -4.37
C GLN A 181 7.54 -14.52 -5.23
N ASP A 182 6.55 -15.13 -4.61
CA ASP A 182 5.57 -16.07 -5.17
C ASP A 182 4.37 -15.39 -5.83
N PHE A 183 4.26 -14.05 -5.76
CA PHE A 183 3.15 -13.34 -6.37
C PHE A 183 3.35 -13.21 -7.89
N GLU A 184 2.69 -14.11 -8.62
CA GLU A 184 2.58 -14.09 -10.08
C GLU A 184 1.43 -13.18 -10.54
N ASP A 185 1.66 -12.38 -11.58
CA ASP A 185 0.59 -11.60 -12.19
C ASP A 185 -0.15 -12.47 -13.20
N GLU A 186 -1.45 -12.67 -13.03
CA GLU A 186 -2.29 -13.11 -14.15
C GLU A 186 -2.43 -11.94 -15.14
N GLY A 187 -1.78 -12.07 -16.30
CA GLY A 187 -1.93 -11.17 -17.44
C GLY A 187 -0.69 -10.32 -17.76
N ALA A 188 -0.04 -10.74 -18.86
CA ALA A 188 0.80 -10.00 -19.83
C ALA A 188 2.27 -10.47 -19.93
N GLU A 189 2.48 -11.38 -20.90
CA GLU A 189 3.72 -11.76 -21.62
C GLU A 189 4.68 -12.79 -21.00
N LEU A 190 4.26 -14.06 -21.11
CA LEU A 190 4.89 -15.10 -21.96
C LEU A 190 6.42 -15.30 -21.85
N ASN A 191 6.81 -16.31 -21.07
CA ASN A 191 7.84 -17.35 -21.30
C ASN A 191 9.30 -17.02 -21.70
N GLY A 192 9.67 -15.82 -22.15
CA GLY A 192 11.05 -15.52 -22.56
C GLY A 192 11.93 -14.85 -21.49
N ARG A 193 11.33 -14.01 -20.63
CA ARG A 193 12.07 -13.13 -19.70
C ARG A 193 12.39 -13.74 -18.33
N ARG A 194 11.70 -14.82 -17.92
CA ARG A 194 11.97 -15.52 -16.65
C ARG A 194 13.38 -16.12 -16.61
N PHE A 195 13.89 -16.62 -17.73
CA PHE A 195 15.21 -17.24 -17.81
C PHE A 195 16.35 -16.21 -17.67
N LEU A 196 16.27 -15.09 -18.41
CA LEU A 196 17.28 -14.03 -18.39
C LEU A 196 17.33 -13.29 -17.04
N ARG A 197 16.18 -13.12 -16.38
CA ARG A 197 16.13 -12.46 -15.07
C ARG A 197 16.75 -13.31 -13.94
N ARG A 198 16.59 -14.64 -13.98
CA ARG A 198 17.26 -15.56 -13.05
C ARG A 198 18.78 -15.57 -13.23
N LEU A 199 19.28 -15.30 -14.43
CA LEU A 199 20.72 -15.14 -14.69
C LEU A 199 21.25 -13.82 -14.14
N ALA A 200 20.56 -12.69 -14.36
CA ALA A 200 21.01 -11.38 -13.90
C ALA A 200 20.99 -11.22 -12.37
N GLU A 201 20.03 -11.83 -11.67
CA GLU A 201 19.95 -11.83 -10.20
C GLU A 201 21.09 -12.63 -9.52
N ARG A 202 21.84 -13.43 -10.29
CA ARG A 202 23.02 -14.16 -9.82
C ARG A 202 24.32 -13.35 -9.87
N PHE A 203 24.32 -12.21 -10.58
CA PHE A 203 25.51 -11.38 -10.80
C PHE A 203 25.51 -10.04 -10.04
N ILE A 204 24.42 -9.72 -9.33
CA ILE A 204 24.32 -8.48 -8.54
C ILE A 204 23.94 -8.86 -7.11
N GLY A 205 24.94 -9.24 -6.31
CA GLY A 205 24.82 -9.40 -4.86
C GLY A 205 24.32 -8.11 -4.21
#